data_AF-A0A2B7WR69-F1
#
_entry.id   AF-A0A2B7WR69-F1
#
_cell.length_a   1.000
_cell.length_b   1.000
_cell.length_c   1.000
_cell.angle_alpha   90.00
_cell.angle_beta   90.00
_cell.angle_gamma   90.00
#
_symmetry.space_group_name_H-M   'P 1'
#
loop_
_entity.id
_entity.type
_entity.pdbx_description
1 polymer ?
#
loop_
_entity_poly.entity_id
_entity_poly.type
_entity_poly.pdbx_seq_one_letter_code
_entity_poly.pdbx_strand_id
1 'polypeptide(L)'
;MSASPVPKELRVTFLGPLASFSHQAALDLFPTVSPTTTRSITLLPKPSFADAFAAIQSTEADYAVIPFENSTNGSVVQTLDLLADRDGRYNDIVVCGEYYLTVHHCLLVRNEDAASGT
;
A
#
# COMPACT_ATOMS: atom_id res chain seq x y z
N MET A 1 30.14 -1.18 -14.33
CA MET A 1 28.85 -0.92 -13.65
C MET A 1 28.35 -2.27 -13.16
N SER A 2 28.51 -2.56 -11.86
CA SER A 2 28.02 -3.81 -11.27
C SER A 2 26.51 -3.64 -11.06
N ALA A 3 25.70 -4.44 -11.75
CA ALA A 3 24.27 -4.47 -11.51
C ALA A 3 24.05 -5.04 -10.09
N SER A 4 23.53 -4.23 -9.17
CA SER A 4 23.09 -4.74 -7.87
C SER A 4 22.07 -5.86 -8.10
N PRO A 5 22.19 -6.99 -7.40
CA PRO A 5 21.26 -8.10 -7.58
C PRO A 5 19.83 -7.61 -7.31
N VAL A 6 18.96 -7.80 -8.29
CA VAL A 6 17.54 -7.44 -8.19
C VAL A 6 16.94 -8.23 -7.02
N PRO A 7 16.38 -7.57 -5.97
CA PRO A 7 15.79 -8.26 -4.83
C PRO A 7 14.80 -9.34 -5.29
N LYS A 8 15.00 -10.57 -4.80
CA LYS A 8 14.21 -11.76 -5.17
C LYS A 8 12.73 -11.64 -4.76
N GLU A 9 12.48 -10.76 -3.80
CA GLU A 9 11.17 -10.41 -3.26
C GLU A 9 11.05 -8.88 -3.18
N LEU A 10 9.87 -8.34 -3.48
CA LEU A 10 9.50 -6.94 -3.24
C LEU A 10 8.53 -6.87 -2.07
N ARG A 11 8.81 -5.96 -1.13
CA ARG A 11 7.97 -5.71 0.04
C ARG A 11 7.31 -4.36 -0.14
N VAL A 12 5.98 -4.34 -0.12
CA VAL A 12 5.19 -3.15 -0.39
C VAL A 12 4.30 -2.88 0.80
N THR A 13 4.47 -1.74 1.45
CA THR A 13 3.63 -1.33 2.57
C THR A 13 2.45 -0.47 2.11
N PHE A 14 1.37 -0.48 2.88
CA PHE A 14 0.19 0.33 2.64
C PHE A 14 -0.56 0.59 3.96
N LEU A 15 -1.47 1.57 3.97
CA LEU A 15 -2.36 1.79 5.12
C LEU A 15 -3.38 0.65 5.23
N GLY A 16 -3.26 -0.15 6.29
CA GLY A 16 -4.17 -1.23 6.60
C GLY A 16 -5.58 -0.78 7.02
N PRO A 17 -6.48 -1.73 7.34
CA PRO A 17 -6.26 -3.18 7.34
C PRO A 17 -6.24 -3.79 5.93
N LEU A 18 -6.07 -5.10 5.84
CA LEU A 18 -6.34 -5.86 4.63
C LEU A 18 -7.78 -5.60 4.15
N ALA A 19 -7.95 -5.64 2.83
CA ALA A 19 -9.20 -5.31 2.13
C ALA A 19 -9.66 -3.84 2.24
N SER A 20 -8.77 -2.92 2.67
CA SER A 20 -8.99 -1.48 2.50
C SER A 20 -8.81 -1.05 1.04
N PHE A 21 -9.21 0.18 0.69
CA PHE A 21 -8.92 0.74 -0.64
C PHE A 21 -7.42 0.87 -0.91
N SER A 22 -6.61 1.17 0.12
CA SER A 22 -5.14 1.18 -0.01
C SER A 22 -4.59 -0.23 -0.28
N HIS A 23 -5.21 -1.28 0.29
CA HIS A 23 -4.87 -2.66 -0.04
C HIS A 23 -5.19 -2.99 -1.50
N GLN A 24 -6.36 -2.56 -1.99
CA GLN A 24 -6.74 -2.75 -3.40
C GLN A 24 -5.75 -2.04 -4.33
N ALA A 25 -5.42 -0.77 -4.05
CA ALA A 25 -4.43 -0.03 -4.83
C ALA A 25 -3.05 -0.72 -4.83
N ALA A 26 -2.64 -1.29 -3.69
CA ALA A 26 -1.39 -2.04 -3.59
C ALA A 26 -1.43 -3.33 -4.43
N LEU A 27 -2.55 -4.06 -4.44
CA LEU A 27 -2.73 -5.24 -5.28
C LEU A 27 -2.74 -4.92 -6.78
N ASP A 28 -3.34 -3.80 -7.17
CA ASP A 28 -3.42 -3.38 -8.58
C ASP A 28 -2.04 -2.99 -9.13
N LEU A 29 -1.25 -2.25 -8.34
CA LEU A 29 0.11 -1.84 -8.71
C LEU A 29 1.12 -2.98 -8.58
N PHE A 30 0.96 -3.83 -7.58
CA PHE A 30 1.89 -4.90 -7.21
C PHE A 30 1.15 -6.25 -7.07
N PRO A 31 0.70 -6.84 -8.19
CA PRO A 31 -0.06 -8.08 -8.17
C PRO A 31 0.79 -9.23 -7.60
N THR A 32 0.33 -9.83 -6.51
CA THR A 32 1.04 -10.91 -5.79
C THR A 32 1.12 -12.21 -6.58
N VAL A 33 0.21 -12.40 -7.53
CA VAL A 33 0.19 -13.52 -8.47
C VAL A 33 0.20 -12.94 -9.88
N SER A 34 1.30 -13.12 -10.60
CA SER A 34 1.39 -12.72 -12.02
C SER A 34 1.96 -13.87 -12.85
N PRO A 35 1.29 -14.28 -13.94
CA PRO A 35 1.79 -15.33 -14.83
C PRO A 35 3.05 -14.93 -15.60
N THR A 36 3.39 -13.63 -15.63
CA THR A 36 4.50 -13.08 -16.43
C THR A 36 5.68 -12.60 -15.58
N THR A 37 5.55 -12.55 -14.26
CA THR A 37 6.57 -11.98 -13.37
C THR A 37 7.08 -13.05 -12.39
N THR A 38 8.38 -13.35 -12.45
CA THR A 38 9.05 -14.34 -11.58
C THR A 38 9.32 -13.80 -10.15
N ARG A 39 8.94 -12.57 -9.86
CA ARG A 39 9.28 -11.87 -8.62
C ARG A 39 8.18 -12.05 -7.57
N SER A 40 8.56 -12.49 -6.37
CA SER A 40 7.65 -12.57 -5.23
C SER A 40 7.31 -11.16 -4.73
N ILE A 41 6.05 -10.93 -4.36
CA ILE A 41 5.60 -9.67 -3.79
C ILE A 41 4.90 -9.96 -2.47
N THR A 42 5.30 -9.24 -1.42
CA THR A 42 4.69 -9.30 -0.09
C THR A 42 4.10 -7.94 0.26
N LEU A 43 2.79 -7.92 0.55
CA LEU A 43 2.09 -6.72 0.99
C LEU A 43 2.08 -6.64 2.52
N LEU A 44 2.50 -5.50 3.07
CA LEU A 44 2.68 -5.27 4.51
C LEU A 44 1.71 -4.19 5.01
N PRO A 45 0.56 -4.56 5.60
CA PRO A 45 -0.37 -3.58 6.18
C PRO A 45 0.29 -2.88 7.36
N LYS A 46 0.15 -1.55 7.43
CA LYS A 46 0.60 -0.74 8.57
C LYS A 46 -0.57 0.01 9.20
N PRO A 47 -0.54 0.24 10.52
CA PRO A 47 -1.66 0.85 11.24
C PRO A 47 -1.71 2.37 11.06
N SER A 48 -0.64 3.01 10.59
CA SER A 48 -0.62 4.44 10.28
C SER A 48 0.26 4.77 9.07
N PHE A 49 0.09 5.98 8.52
CA PHE A 49 0.98 6.49 7.47
C PHE A 49 2.43 6.63 7.96
N ALA A 50 2.63 7.06 9.21
CA ALA A 50 3.96 7.19 9.79
C ALA A 50 4.69 5.84 9.89
N ASP A 51 3.96 4.77 10.21
CA ASP A 51 4.52 3.41 10.25
C ASP A 51 4.87 2.89 8.86
N ALA A 52 4.10 3.26 7.83
CA ALA A 52 4.43 2.93 6.45
C ALA A 52 5.68 3.66 5.96
N PHE A 53 5.80 4.96 6.26
CA PHE A 53 7.03 5.72 5.97
C PHE A 53 8.23 5.17 6.74
N ALA A 54 8.06 4.86 8.03
CA ALA A 54 9.11 4.25 8.84
C ALA A 54 9.55 2.87 8.31
N ALA A 55 8.64 2.09 7.73
CA ALA A 55 9.00 0.83 7.09
C ALA A 55 9.91 1.02 5.87
N ILE A 56 9.71 2.07 5.06
CA ILE A 56 10.63 2.43 3.98
C ILE A 56 11.97 2.88 4.55
N GLN A 57 11.94 3.82 5.51
CA GLN A 57 13.16 4.39 6.11
C GLN A 57 14.06 3.33 6.75
N SER A 58 13.45 2.33 7.39
CA SER A 58 14.15 1.22 8.04
C SER A 58 14.50 0.07 7.10
N THR A 59 14.23 0.21 5.79
CA THR A 59 14.41 -0.84 4.77
C THR A 59 13.59 -2.11 5.02
N GLU A 60 12.54 -2.03 5.83
CA GLU A 60 11.55 -3.10 6.03
C GLU A 60 10.66 -3.28 4.79
N ALA A 61 10.39 -2.20 4.06
CA ALA A 61 9.66 -2.18 2.81
C ALA A 61 10.48 -1.47 1.72
N ASP A 62 10.22 -1.84 0.46
CA ASP A 62 10.87 -1.27 -0.72
C ASP A 62 10.00 -0.19 -1.38
N TYR A 63 8.67 -0.32 -1.26
CA TYR A 63 7.69 0.66 -1.74
C TYR A 63 6.57 0.87 -0.74
N ALA A 64 5.96 2.06 -0.75
CA ALA A 64 4.77 2.38 0.01
C ALA A 64 3.66 2.89 -0.91
N VAL A 65 2.47 2.31 -0.81
CA VAL A 65 1.26 2.78 -1.50
C VAL A 65 0.43 3.57 -0.49
N ILE A 66 0.45 4.89 -0.62
CA ILE A 66 -0.13 5.82 0.35
C ILE A 66 -1.09 6.78 -0.36
N PRO A 67 -2.34 6.90 0.12
CA PRO A 67 -3.27 7.89 -0.42
C PRO A 67 -2.80 9.30 -0.05
N PHE A 68 -2.75 10.20 -1.04
CA PHE A 68 -2.47 11.63 -0.79
C PHE A 68 -3.67 12.53 -1.10
N GLU A 69 -4.68 12.03 -1.83
CA GLU A 69 -5.90 12.77 -2.16
C GLU A 69 -7.11 11.83 -2.31
N ASN A 70 -8.29 12.33 -1.94
CA ASN A 70 -9.58 11.69 -2.16
C ASN A 70 -10.55 12.70 -2.81
N SER A 71 -11.25 12.31 -3.86
CA SER A 71 -12.19 13.17 -4.60
C SER A 71 -13.33 13.74 -3.74
N THR A 72 -13.69 13.07 -2.65
CA THR A 72 -14.81 13.45 -1.76
C THR A 72 -14.33 14.24 -0.54
N ASN A 73 -13.16 13.91 0.00
CA ASN A 73 -12.66 14.47 1.25
C ASN A 73 -11.43 15.38 1.08
N GLY A 74 -10.97 15.59 -0.16
CA GLY A 74 -9.80 16.38 -0.48
C GLY A 74 -8.49 15.67 -0.12
N SER A 75 -7.44 16.47 0.05
CA SER A 75 -6.10 15.97 0.34
C SER A 75 -6.01 15.23 1.68
N VAL A 76 -5.22 14.16 1.71
CA VAL A 76 -4.86 13.44 2.94
C VAL A 76 -3.70 14.18 3.60
N VAL A 77 -4.04 15.18 4.42
CA VAL A 77 -3.07 16.12 5.03
C VAL A 77 -1.94 15.39 5.76
N GLN A 78 -2.22 14.29 6.45
CA GLN A 78 -1.20 13.50 7.16
C GLN A 78 -0.12 12.95 6.22
N THR A 79 -0.48 12.53 5.01
CA THR A 79 0.49 12.09 4.00
C THR A 79 1.35 13.26 3.54
N LEU A 80 0.74 14.43 3.32
CA LEU A 80 1.46 15.64 2.91
C LEU A 80 2.43 16.14 3.98
N ASP A 81 2.05 16.08 5.26
CA ASP A 81 2.91 16.45 6.37
C ASP A 81 4.12 15.52 6.48
N LEU A 82 3.94 14.22 6.26
CA LEU A 82 5.04 13.24 6.24
C LEU A 82 5.98 13.44 5.04
N LEU A 83 5.43 13.73 3.86
CA LEU A 83 6.22 14.05 2.67
C LEU A 83 6.99 15.37 2.80
N ALA A 84 6.43 16.36 3.51
CA ALA A 84 7.10 17.62 3.78
C ALA A 84 8.33 17.45 4.68
N ASP A 85 8.38 16.35 5.45
CA ASP A 85 9.53 15.89 6.25
C ASP A 85 10.31 17.02 6.95
N ARG A 86 9.60 17.88 7.68
CA ARG A 86 10.18 19.09 8.29
C ARG A 86 11.34 18.80 9.26
N ASP A 87 11.37 17.60 9.83
CA ASP A 87 12.38 17.15 10.79
C ASP A 87 13.49 16.30 10.15
N GLY A 88 13.46 16.09 8.82
CA GLY A 88 14.48 15.33 8.09
C GLY A 88 14.52 13.82 8.44
N ARG A 89 13.37 13.25 8.82
CA ARG A 89 13.22 11.86 9.25
C ARG A 89 13.13 10.88 8.09
N TYR A 90 12.78 11.37 6.90
CA TYR A 90 12.44 10.62 5.69
C TYR A 90 13.21 11.10 4.46
N ASN A 91 14.48 11.49 4.68
CA ASN A 91 15.32 12.24 3.74
C ASN A 91 15.66 11.51 2.42
N ASP A 92 15.48 10.19 2.35
CA ASP A 92 15.70 9.36 1.17
C ASP A 92 14.41 8.74 0.60
N ILE A 93 13.25 9.12 1.12
CA ILE A 93 11.95 8.72 0.56
C ILE A 93 11.60 9.63 -0.61
N VAL A 94 11.31 9.03 -1.77
CA VAL A 94 10.92 9.74 -2.98
C VAL A 94 9.61 9.20 -3.55
N VAL A 95 8.79 10.09 -4.10
CA VAL A 95 7.60 9.70 -4.87
C VAL A 95 8.05 9.21 -6.24
N CYS A 96 7.77 7.95 -6.56
CA CYS A 96 8.21 7.29 -7.79
C CYS A 96 7.07 6.91 -8.76
N GLY A 97 5.83 7.24 -8.41
CA GLY A 97 4.66 6.98 -9.24
C GLY A 97 3.36 7.42 -8.56
N GLU A 98 2.28 7.39 -9.34
CA GLU A 98 0.92 7.69 -8.88
C GLU A 98 -0.08 6.68 -9.44
N TYR A 99 -1.20 6.51 -8.74
CA TYR A 99 -2.28 5.61 -9.13
C TYR A 99 -3.63 6.16 -8.71
N TYR A 100 -4.60 6.11 -9.62
CA TYR A 100 -5.97 6.55 -9.36
C TYR A 100 -6.87 5.34 -9.21
N LEU A 101 -7.36 5.11 -7.99
CA LEU A 101 -8.32 4.06 -7.71
C LEU A 101 -9.76 4.62 -7.75
N THR A 102 -10.60 4.07 -8.61
CA THR A 102 -12.04 4.39 -8.59
C THR A 102 -12.70 3.66 -7.42
N VAL A 103 -13.31 4.43 -6.51
CA VAL A 103 -13.94 3.89 -5.30
C VAL A 103 -15.35 3.37 -5.63
N HIS A 104 -15.55 2.07 -5.43
CA HIS A 104 -16.87 1.43 -5.51
C HIS A 104 -17.30 0.93 -4.14
N HIS A 105 -18.45 1.39 -3.66
CA HIS A 105 -19.08 0.86 -2.46
C HIS A 105 -20.08 -0.22 -2.84
N CYS A 106 -19.99 -1.37 -2.16
CA CYS A 106 -20.90 -2.49 -2.34
C CYS A 106 -21.73 -2.69 -1.07
N LEU A 107 -23.01 -3.07 -1.22
CA LEU A 107 -23.84 -3.51 -0.11
C LEU A 107 -23.62 -5.01 0.10
N LEU A 108 -23.11 -5.40 1.27
CA LEU A 108 -22.90 -6.80 1.64
C LEU A 108 -23.97 -7.23 2.64
N VAL A 109 -24.52 -8.42 2.45
CA VAL A 109 -25.41 -9.08 3.42
C VAL A 109 -24.72 -10.34 3.92
N ARG A 110 -24.93 -10.66 5.20
CA ARG A 110 -24.52 -11.96 5.74
C ARG A 110 -25.38 -13.04 5.06
N ASN A 111 -24.73 -14.05 4.49
CA ASN A 111 -25.47 -15.21 3.98
C ASN A 111 -26.00 -16.01 5.18
N GLU A 112 -27.33 -16.07 5.36
CA GLU A 112 -27.97 -16.80 6.46
C GLU A 112 -28.09 -18.31 6.20
N ASP A 113 -27.83 -18.78 4.97
CA ASP A 113 -28.07 -20.18 4.57
C ASP A 113 -26.91 -21.16 4.88
N ALA A 114 -25.88 -20.72 5.60
CA ALA A 114 -24.75 -21.60 5.97
C ALA A 114 -24.85 -22.24 7.37
N ALA A 115 -25.93 -21.95 8.13
CA ALA A 115 -26.09 -22.40 9.53
C ALA A 115 -27.27 -23.36 9.78
N SER A 116 -27.95 -23.84 8.74
CA SER A 116 -29.02 -24.86 8.87
C SER A 116 -28.63 -26.16 8.15
N GLY A 117 -27.50 -26.75 8.55
CA GLY A 117 -27.20 -28.15 8.28
C GLY A 117 -27.74 -29.00 9.43
N THR A 118 -28.90 -29.62 9.21
CA THR A 118 -29.37 -30.78 10.00
C THR A 118 -28.74 -32.04 9.43
#